data_AF-A0A2D0IFJ6-F1
#
_entry.id   AF-A0A2D0IFJ6-F1
#
_cell.length_a   1.000
_cell.length_b   1.000
_cell.length_c   1.000
_cell.angle_alpha   90.00
_cell.angle_beta   90.00
_cell.angle_gamma   90.00
#
_symmetry.space_group_name_H-M   'P 1'
#
loop_
_entity.id
_entity.type
_entity.pdbx_description
1 polymer ?
#
loop_
_entity_poly.entity_id
_entity_poly.type
_entity_poly.pdbx_seq_one_letter_code
_entity_poly.pdbx_strand_id
1 'polypeptide(L)' 'MEVQMTVSKFWNQAFIAALTRLPAEQAKIEADKALEIAIEHWQGLMKEKGAVVPQWVLYADLQLEDIRKQRGD' A
#
# COMPACT_ATOMS: atom_id res chain seq x y z
N MET A 1 6.44 0.30 18.09
CA MET A 1 6.15 -0.66 17.00
C MET A 1 6.18 0.14 15.72
N GLU A 2 7.26 0.04 14.93
CA GLU A 2 7.34 0.74 13.65
C GLU A 2 6.24 0.18 12.74
N VAL A 3 5.31 1.03 12.34
CA VAL A 3 4.29 0.67 11.36
C VAL A 3 4.99 0.66 10.01
N GLN A 4 5.53 -0.49 9.61
CA GLN A 4 5.97 -0.68 8.23
C GLN A 4 4.76 -0.47 7.32
N MET A 5 4.80 0.59 6.51
CA MET A 5 3.82 0.78 5.45
C MET A 5 4.20 -0.16 4.32
N THR A 6 3.30 -1.06 3.97
CA THR A 6 3.53 -1.98 2.87
C THR A 6 2.59 -1.70 1.71
N VAL A 7 3.02 -2.08 0.51
CA VAL A 7 2.41 -1.72 -0.77
C VAL A 7 0.91 -1.99 -0.77
N SER A 8 0.50 -3.16 -0.28
CA SER A 8 -0.90 -3.56 -0.36
C SER A 8 -1.78 -2.82 0.66
N LYS A 9 -1.26 -2.36 1.81
CA LYS A 9 -2.07 -1.54 2.75
C LYS A 9 -2.30 -0.16 2.18
N PHE A 10 -1.27 0.44 1.59
CA PHE A 10 -1.43 1.70 0.87
C PHE A 10 -2.46 1.55 -0.26
N TRP A 11 -2.28 0.52 -1.10
CA TRP A 11 -3.18 0.25 -2.21
C TRP A 11 -4.62 -0.02 -1.76
N ASN A 12 -4.83 -0.82 -0.72
CA ASN A 12 -6.16 -1.09 -0.16
C ASN A 12 -6.83 0.19 0.37
N GLN A 13 -6.07 1.08 1.02
CA GLN A 13 -6.62 2.35 1.50
C GLN A 13 -7.03 3.25 0.33
N ALA A 14 -6.20 3.35 -0.72
CA ALA A 14 -6.52 4.08 -1.93
C ALA A 14 -7.76 3.49 -2.64
N PHE A 15 -7.85 2.16 -2.70
CA PHE A 15 -8.97 1.44 -3.31
C PHE A 15 -10.28 1.68 -2.55
N ILE A 16 -10.28 1.56 -1.22
CA ILE A 16 -11.46 1.83 -0.37
C ILE A 16 -11.90 3.29 -0.51
N ALA A 17 -10.95 4.24 -0.53
CA ALA A 17 -11.27 5.64 -0.74
C ALA A 17 -11.89 5.90 -2.13
N ALA A 18 -11.37 5.26 -3.17
CA ALA A 18 -11.92 5.40 -4.52
C ALA A 18 -13.32 4.75 -4.65
N LEU A 19 -13.58 3.65 -3.93
CA LEU A 19 -14.89 3.00 -3.89
C LEU A 19 -16.02 3.87 -3.32
N THR A 20 -15.70 4.95 -2.58
CA THR A 20 -16.75 5.87 -2.10
C THR A 20 -17.35 6.72 -3.21
N ARG A 21 -16.70 6.77 -4.39
CA ARG A 21 -17.10 7.66 -5.49
C ARG A 21 -17.09 7.00 -6.88
N LEU A 22 -16.45 5.84 -7.02
CA LEU A 22 -16.29 5.12 -8.30
C LEU A 22 -16.75 3.66 -8.22
N PRO A 23 -17.22 3.07 -9.33
CA PRO A 23 -17.38 1.62 -9.46
C PRO A 23 -16.04 0.89 -9.28
N ALA A 24 -16.10 -0.37 -8.85
CA ALA A 24 -14.91 -1.16 -8.48
C ALA A 24 -13.81 -1.19 -9.54
N GLU A 25 -14.14 -1.35 -10.83
CA GLU A 25 -13.15 -1.36 -11.91
C GLU A 25 -12.40 -0.02 -12.03
N GLN A 26 -13.10 1.10 -11.89
CA GLN A 26 -12.50 2.43 -11.95
C GLN A 26 -11.75 2.76 -10.66
N ALA A 27 -12.27 2.34 -9.51
CA ALA A 27 -11.60 2.46 -8.22
C ALA A 27 -10.25 1.73 -8.19
N LYS A 28 -10.17 0.56 -8.83
CA LYS A 28 -8.92 -0.19 -9.00
C LYS A 28 -7.89 0.62 -9.78
N ILE A 29 -8.29 1.16 -10.93
CA ILE A 29 -7.41 1.99 -11.77
C ILE A 29 -6.91 3.22 -11.01
N GLU A 30 -7.77 3.85 -10.21
CA GLU A 30 -7.39 5.00 -9.39
C GLU A 30 -6.39 4.61 -8.29
N ALA A 31 -6.61 3.50 -7.60
CA ALA A 31 -5.69 2.99 -6.58
C ALA A 31 -4.33 2.58 -7.15
N ASP A 32 -4.31 1.94 -8.33
CA ASP A 32 -3.09 1.58 -9.06
C ASP A 32 -2.25 2.84 -9.35
N LYS A 33 -2.88 3.88 -9.92
CA LYS A 33 -2.21 5.15 -10.22
C LYS A 33 -1.74 5.86 -8.96
N ALA A 34 -2.54 5.86 -7.89
CA ALA A 34 -2.16 6.47 -6.62
C ALA A 34 -0.90 5.80 -6.05
N LEU A 35 -0.79 4.47 -6.18
CA LEU A 35 0.38 3.73 -5.75
C LEU A 35 1.62 4.04 -6.60
N GLU A 36 1.48 4.09 -7.92
CA GLU A 36 2.57 4.48 -8.84
C GLU A 36 3.14 5.86 -8.49
N ILE A 37 2.27 6.88 -8.37
CA ILE A 37 2.66 8.25 -8.03
C ILE A 37 3.37 8.30 -6.67
N ALA A 38 2.88 7.55 -5.69
CA ALA A 38 3.46 7.55 -4.36
C ALA A 38 4.87 6.94 -4.38
N ILE A 39 5.06 5.83 -5.08
CA ILE A 39 6.38 5.21 -5.29
C ILE A 39 7.36 6.20 -5.92
N GLU A 40 6.97 6.86 -7.02
CA GLU A 40 7.80 7.85 -7.70
C GLU A 40 8.18 9.03 -6.78
N HIS A 41 7.21 9.57 -6.05
CA HIS A 41 7.42 10.69 -5.13
C HIS A 41 8.45 10.34 -4.05
N TRP A 42 8.32 9.17 -3.43
CA TRP A 42 9.25 8.75 -2.39
C TRP A 42 10.63 8.42 -2.96
N GLN A 43 10.72 7.76 -4.12
CA GLN A 43 12.01 7.54 -4.78
C GLN A 43 12.73 8.86 -5.10
N GLY A 44 11.99 9.87 -5.56
CA GLY A 44 12.50 11.22 -5.78
C GLY A 44 13.04 11.86 -4.50
N LEU A 45 12.23 11.90 -3.44
CA LEU A 45 12.63 12.45 -2.14
C LEU A 45 13.86 11.74 -1.55
N MET A 46 14.01 10.44 -1.76
CA MET A 46 15.14 9.67 -1.23
C MET A 46 16.42 9.91 -2.03
N LYS A 47 16.33 10.06 -3.35
CA LYS A 47 17.45 10.47 -4.20
C LYS A 47 17.98 11.85 -3.79
N GLU A 48 17.10 12.78 -3.46
CA GLU A 48 17.47 14.13 -3.00
C GLU A 48 18.13 14.11 -1.61
N LYS A 49 17.69 13.22 -0.72
CA LYS A 49 18.16 13.16 0.67
C LYS A 49 19.37 12.22 0.90
N GLY A 50 19.83 11.51 -0.14
CA GLY A 50 20.90 10.51 -0.01
C GLY A 50 20.56 9.40 1.00
N ALA A 51 19.27 9.16 1.24
CA ALA A 51 18.78 8.34 2.34
C ALA A 51 18.48 6.89 1.90
N VAL A 52 18.54 5.96 2.86
CA VAL A 52 18.23 4.54 2.64
C VAL A 52 16.74 4.37 2.31
N VAL A 53 16.46 3.79 1.15
CA VAL A 53 15.10 3.57 0.63
C VAL A 53 14.29 2.71 1.63
N PRO A 54 13.08 3.13 2.06
CA PRO A 54 12.22 2.28 2.85
C PRO A 54 11.89 1.03 2.04
N GLN A 55 12.15 -0.14 2.61
CA GLN A 55 11.83 -1.40 1.97
C GLN A 55 10.31 -1.58 2.01
N TRP A 56 9.65 -1.22 0.91
CA TRP A 56 8.26 -1.55 0.67
C TRP A 56 8.16 -3.06 0.48
N VAL A 57 7.77 -3.76 1.54
CA VAL A 57 7.45 -5.19 1.44
C VAL A 57 6.06 -5.35 0.81
N LEU A 58 5.85 -6.36 -0.03
CA LEU A 58 4.50 -6.69 -0.48
C LEU A 58 3.76 -7.36 0.69
N TYR A 59 2.47 -7.05 0.94
CA TYR A 59 1.68 -7.89 1.87
C TYR A 59 1.43 -9.30 1.30
N ALA A 60 1.84 -9.61 0.08
CA ALA A 60 1.93 -11.00 -0.35
C ALA A 60 2.75 -11.86 0.65
N ASP A 61 3.67 -11.23 1.39
CA ASP A 61 4.52 -11.91 2.37
C ASP A 61 3.85 -12.06 3.76
N LEU A 62 2.62 -11.58 3.95
CA LEU A 62 1.84 -11.82 5.17
C LEU A 62 0.64 -12.71 4.83
N GLN A 63 0.63 -13.90 5.42
CA GLN A 63 -0.34 -14.96 5.12
C GLN A 63 -1.75 -14.54 5.60
N LEU A 64 -2.78 -14.79 4.80
CA LEU A 64 -4.20 -14.68 5.20
C LEU A 64 -4.51 -15.47 6.49
N GLU A 65 -3.69 -16.46 6.79
CA GLU A 65 -3.74 -17.34 7.95
C GLU A 65 -3.36 -16.61 9.25
N ASP A 66 -2.43 -15.64 9.19
CA ASP A 66 -2.09 -14.76 10.32
C ASP A 66 -3.22 -13.76 10.61
N ILE A 67 -4.00 -13.39 9.58
CA ILE A 67 -5.21 -12.56 9.71
C ILE A 67 -6.35 -13.35 10.37
N ARG A 68 -6.44 -14.66 10.11
CA ARG A 68 -7.51 -15.52 10.63
C ARG A 68 -7.24 -15.99 12.07
N LYS A 69 -5.98 -16.26 12.44
CA LYS A 69 -5.59 -16.65 13.81
C LYS A 69 -5.90 -15.62 14.89
N GLN A 70 -6.07 -14.33 14.55
CA GLN A 70 -6.46 -13.31 15.55
C GLN A 70 -7.97 -13.22 15.82
N ARG A 71 -8.80 -13.89 15.01
CA ARG A 71 -10.27 -13.80 15.14
C ARG A 71 -10.91 -15.01 15.82
N GLY A 72 -10.09 -15.96 16.26
CA GLY A 72 -10.53 -17.14 16.97
C GLY A 72 -9.34 -17.98 17.39
N ASP A 73 -8.74 -17.60 18.52
CA ASP A 73 -8.13 -18.45 19.56
C ASP A 73 -7.87 -17.58 20.80
#